data_AF-A0AAT9LKF6-F1
#
_entry.id   AF-A0AAT9LKF6-F1
#
_cell.length_a   1.000
_cell.length_b   1.000
_cell.length_c   1.000
_cell.angle_alpha   90.00
_cell.angle_beta   90.00
_cell.angle_gamma   90.00
#
_symmetry.space_group_name_H-M   'P 1'
#
loop_
_entity.id
_entity.type
_entity.pdbx_description
1 polymer ?
#
loop_
_entity_poly.entity_id
_entity_poly.type
_entity_poly.pdbx_seq_one_letter_code
_entity_poly.pdbx_strand_id
1 'polypeptide(L)'
;MKLNRLVVGVAAVAGSVLLAVPAYAATGQVDGNITVSGSSCSWTNATTSDVPPNTLTIDHTTVKPSCSGSITASLTNDPQVTFDDSAGTVSAPEVDVNGTVLGITCSYKVTNVKYSRQGTGRAYTGGPFTANLSSGGGLCPSTETVNSASLTFH
;
A
#
# COMPACT_ATOMS: atom_id res chain seq x y z
N MET A 1 45.29 -63.87 13.81
CA MET A 1 44.09 -63.10 14.20
C MET A 1 43.74 -62.16 13.06
N LYS A 2 42.54 -62.29 12.48
CA LYS A 2 42.03 -61.43 11.39
C LYS A 2 41.45 -60.15 12.01
N LEU A 3 41.95 -58.98 11.60
CA LEU A 3 41.32 -57.69 11.87
C LEU A 3 40.58 -57.20 10.62
N ASN A 4 39.38 -56.72 10.86
CA ASN A 4 38.34 -56.34 9.91
C ASN A 4 38.53 -54.91 9.35
N ARG A 5 38.10 -54.75 8.09
CA ARG A 5 37.42 -53.58 7.50
C ARG A 5 38.22 -52.28 7.30
N LEU A 6 38.43 -51.94 6.03
CA LEU A 6 38.64 -50.56 5.58
C LEU A 6 37.42 -50.14 4.75
N VAL A 7 36.72 -49.09 5.20
CA VAL A 7 35.61 -48.44 4.50
C VAL A 7 36.20 -47.39 3.55
N VAL A 8 35.95 -47.54 2.26
CA VAL A 8 36.08 -46.50 1.21
C VAL A 8 34.65 -45.97 1.00
N GLY A 9 34.32 -44.69 0.90
CA GLY A 9 35.07 -43.46 0.67
C GLY A 9 34.08 -42.53 -0.06
N VAL A 10 33.66 -41.48 0.64
CA VAL A 10 33.09 -40.18 0.23
C VAL A 10 32.52 -40.02 -1.19
N ALA A 11 31.24 -39.65 -1.27
CA ALA A 11 30.73 -38.68 -2.24
C ALA A 11 29.64 -37.81 -1.58
N ALA A 12 30.06 -36.81 -0.81
CA ALA A 12 29.17 -35.74 -0.37
C ALA A 12 28.92 -34.83 -1.58
N VAL A 13 27.75 -34.95 -2.20
CA VAL A 13 27.28 -33.97 -3.18
C VAL A 13 26.96 -32.70 -2.39
N ALA A 14 27.91 -31.76 -2.39
CA ALA A 14 27.69 -30.40 -1.93
C ALA A 14 26.73 -29.72 -2.92
N GLY A 15 25.43 -29.90 -2.69
CA GLY A 15 24.40 -29.10 -3.32
C GLY A 15 24.47 -27.70 -2.75
N SER A 16 25.17 -26.80 -3.43
CA SER A 16 25.10 -25.36 -3.19
C SER A 16 23.66 -24.91 -3.44
N VAL A 17 22.82 -24.92 -2.41
CA VAL A 17 21.54 -24.20 -2.44
C VAL A 17 21.91 -22.73 -2.46
N LEU A 18 21.95 -22.16 -3.67
CA LEU A 18 21.83 -20.72 -3.85
C LEU A 18 20.46 -20.35 -3.30
N LEU A 19 20.40 -20.04 -1.99
CA LEU A 19 19.30 -19.29 -1.42
C LEU A 19 19.29 -17.99 -2.19
N ALA A 20 18.32 -17.83 -3.10
CA ALA A 20 18.02 -16.56 -3.72
C ALA A 20 17.68 -15.60 -2.57
N VAL A 21 18.68 -14.83 -2.13
CA VAL A 21 18.45 -13.71 -1.24
C VAL A 21 17.57 -12.78 -2.05
N PRO A 22 16.33 -12.47 -1.62
CA PRO A 22 15.53 -11.48 -2.31
C PRO A 22 16.39 -10.22 -2.38
N ALA A 23 16.69 -9.78 -3.60
CA ALA A 23 17.34 -8.51 -3.81
C ALA A 23 16.52 -7.49 -3.01
N TYR A 24 17.17 -6.73 -2.12
CA TYR A 24 16.53 -5.64 -1.42
C TYR A 24 15.94 -4.71 -2.50
N ALA A 25 14.64 -4.81 -2.73
CA ALA A 25 13.94 -3.91 -3.63
C ALA A 25 14.18 -2.48 -3.11
N ALA A 26 14.52 -1.55 -4.01
CA ALA A 26 14.81 -0.19 -3.62
C ALA A 26 13.55 0.41 -3.00
N THR A 27 13.55 0.61 -1.68
CA THR A 27 12.39 1.19 -1.00
C THR A 27 12.18 2.63 -1.47
N GLY A 28 10.98 2.93 -1.96
CA GLY A 28 10.59 4.28 -2.35
C GLY A 28 9.81 5.00 -1.26
N GLN A 29 9.38 6.22 -1.58
CA GLN A 29 8.51 7.01 -0.70
C GLN A 29 7.29 7.53 -1.45
N VAL A 30 6.19 7.68 -0.72
CA VAL A 30 4.95 8.28 -1.25
C VAL A 30 4.35 9.27 -0.26
N ASP A 31 4.03 10.45 -0.79
CA ASP A 31 3.19 11.44 -0.12
C ASP A 31 1.76 11.30 -0.60
N GLY A 32 0.81 11.63 0.25
CA GLY A 32 -0.59 11.61 -0.17
C GLY A 32 -1.48 12.60 0.56
N ASN A 33 -2.60 12.88 -0.08
CA ASN A 33 -3.67 13.70 0.45
C ASN A 33 -5.01 13.14 -0.01
N ILE A 34 -5.99 13.14 0.89
CA ILE A 34 -7.37 12.77 0.61
C ILE A 34 -8.29 13.87 1.13
N THR A 35 -9.37 14.16 0.40
CA THR A 35 -10.43 15.06 0.85
C THR A 35 -11.74 14.30 0.90
N VAL A 36 -12.38 14.31 2.06
CA VAL A 36 -13.65 13.61 2.35
C VAL A 36 -14.59 14.58 3.03
N SER A 37 -15.73 14.86 2.40
CA SER A 37 -16.80 15.71 2.96
C SER A 37 -16.29 17.05 3.53
N GLY A 38 -15.33 17.67 2.82
CA GLY A 38 -14.72 18.96 3.19
C GLY A 38 -13.59 18.91 4.23
N SER A 39 -13.30 17.73 4.79
CA SER A 39 -12.13 17.49 5.63
C SER A 39 -10.99 16.91 4.78
N SER A 40 -9.75 17.26 5.11
CA SER A 40 -8.56 16.85 4.36
C SER A 40 -7.60 16.09 5.26
N CYS A 41 -7.11 14.94 4.82
CA CYS A 41 -6.06 14.19 5.50
C CYS A 41 -4.84 14.07 4.60
N SER A 42 -3.66 14.43 5.11
CA SER A 42 -2.40 14.36 4.38
C SER A 42 -1.34 13.59 5.15
N TRP A 43 -0.48 12.90 4.44
CA TRP A 43 0.71 12.24 4.98
C TRP A 43 1.89 12.44 4.04
N THR A 44 3.09 12.27 4.57
CA THR A 44 4.34 12.38 3.82
C THR A 44 5.27 11.23 4.14
N ASN A 45 6.11 10.84 3.18
CA ASN A 45 7.19 9.86 3.34
C ASN A 45 6.71 8.48 3.83
N ALA A 46 5.54 8.01 3.36
CA ALA A 46 5.15 6.63 3.57
C ALA A 46 6.03 5.70 2.72
N THR A 47 6.43 4.56 3.27
CA THR A 47 7.36 3.64 2.63
C THR A 47 6.66 2.83 1.55
N THR A 48 7.33 2.65 0.41
CA THR A 48 6.92 1.72 -0.63
C THR A 48 7.94 0.59 -0.80
N SER A 49 7.46 -0.59 -1.19
CA SER A 49 8.32 -1.77 -1.40
C SER A 49 9.28 -1.63 -2.59
N ASP A 50 9.00 -0.74 -3.53
CA ASP A 50 9.76 -0.47 -4.75
C ASP A 50 9.52 0.99 -5.19
N VAL A 51 10.08 1.41 -6.32
CA VAL A 51 9.88 2.72 -6.94
C VAL A 51 9.15 2.59 -8.29
N PRO A 52 8.34 3.58 -8.71
CA PRO A 52 7.71 3.57 -10.02
C PRO A 52 8.75 3.52 -11.17
N PRO A 53 8.46 2.84 -12.30
CA PRO A 53 7.15 2.31 -12.70
C PRO A 53 6.88 0.86 -12.25
N ASN A 54 7.73 0.28 -11.40
CA ASN A 54 7.49 -1.08 -10.91
C ASN A 54 6.21 -1.13 -10.08
N THR A 55 5.49 -2.26 -10.15
CA THR A 55 4.41 -2.54 -9.19
C THR A 55 5.00 -2.52 -7.79
N LEU A 56 4.38 -1.77 -6.89
CA LEU A 56 4.84 -1.61 -5.52
C LEU A 56 3.68 -1.79 -4.54
N THR A 57 4.03 -1.95 -3.27
CA THR A 57 3.08 -1.95 -2.17
C THR A 57 3.38 -0.76 -1.26
N ILE A 58 2.34 -0.04 -0.83
CA ILE A 58 2.48 1.02 0.20
C ILE A 58 2.34 0.37 1.57
N ASP A 59 3.33 0.56 2.45
CA ASP A 59 3.30 0.06 3.82
C ASP A 59 2.35 0.93 4.66
N HIS A 60 1.18 0.39 4.98
CA HIS A 60 0.14 1.10 5.72
C HIS A 60 0.58 1.52 7.12
N THR A 61 1.53 0.82 7.74
CA THR A 61 2.01 1.13 9.09
C THR A 61 2.79 2.45 9.12
N THR A 62 3.37 2.85 7.98
CA THR A 62 4.12 4.10 7.81
C THR A 62 3.24 5.27 7.36
N VAL A 63 2.03 4.99 6.86
CA VAL A 63 1.04 6.01 6.53
C VAL A 63 0.49 6.60 7.82
N LYS A 64 0.86 7.85 8.13
CA LYS A 64 0.41 8.59 9.31
C LYS A 64 -0.36 9.86 8.87
N PRO A 65 -1.65 9.75 8.51
CA PRO A 65 -2.43 10.89 8.06
C PRO A 65 -2.65 11.89 9.19
N SER A 66 -2.38 13.16 8.91
CA SER A 66 -2.84 14.29 9.71
C SER A 66 -4.08 14.87 9.05
N CYS A 67 -5.20 14.87 9.76
CA CYS A 67 -6.49 15.31 9.25
C CYS A 67 -6.90 16.66 9.82
N SER A 68 -7.55 17.48 8.99
CA SER A 68 -8.27 18.67 9.46
C SER A 68 -9.64 18.28 10.04
N GLY A 69 -10.10 19.04 11.04
CA GLY A 69 -11.40 18.81 11.69
C GLY A 69 -11.37 17.72 12.76
N SER A 70 -12.50 17.04 12.94
CA SER A 70 -12.70 15.99 13.97
C SER A 70 -12.53 14.57 13.45
N ILE A 71 -12.05 14.41 12.22
CA ILE A 71 -11.86 13.09 11.61
C ILE A 71 -10.45 12.59 11.88
N THR A 72 -10.32 11.28 12.08
CA THR A 72 -9.02 10.59 12.00
C THR A 72 -9.10 9.55 10.91
N ALA A 73 -8.06 9.43 10.09
CA ALA A 73 -7.97 8.42 9.05
C ALA A 73 -6.76 7.52 9.28
N SER A 74 -6.91 6.23 9.03
CA SER A 74 -5.79 5.29 8.95
C SER A 74 -6.03 4.29 7.83
N LEU A 75 -4.98 3.97 7.09
CA LEU A 75 -4.97 2.87 6.13
C LEU A 75 -4.85 1.55 6.90
N THR A 76 -5.62 0.52 6.54
CA THR A 76 -5.66 -0.75 7.28
C THR A 76 -5.16 -1.96 6.50
N ASN A 77 -4.92 -1.81 5.21
CA ASN A 77 -4.32 -2.81 4.33
C ASN A 77 -3.09 -2.23 3.64
N ASP A 78 -2.18 -3.07 3.17
CA ASP A 78 -1.05 -2.68 2.33
C ASP A 78 -1.47 -2.67 0.84
N PRO A 79 -1.84 -1.53 0.24
CA PRO A 79 -2.39 -1.51 -1.11
C PRO A 79 -1.28 -1.76 -2.12
N GLN A 80 -1.54 -2.70 -3.03
CA GLN A 80 -0.70 -2.90 -4.20
C GLN A 80 -1.06 -1.88 -5.29
N VAL A 81 -0.04 -1.23 -5.81
CA VAL A 81 -0.15 -0.13 -6.77
C VAL A 81 0.51 -0.54 -8.08
N THR A 82 -0.23 -0.40 -9.18
CA THR A 82 0.26 -0.69 -10.54
C THR A 82 0.30 0.59 -11.37
N PHE A 83 1.37 0.77 -12.14
CA PHE A 83 1.56 1.92 -13.01
C PHE A 83 1.33 1.56 -14.48
N ASP A 84 0.59 2.40 -15.18
CA ASP A 84 0.54 2.42 -16.64
C ASP A 84 1.11 3.76 -17.10
N ASP A 85 2.39 3.77 -17.42
CA ASP A 85 3.09 4.97 -17.86
C ASP A 85 2.67 5.43 -19.26
N SER A 86 2.14 4.51 -20.08
CA SER A 86 1.65 4.84 -21.42
C SER A 86 0.33 5.60 -21.35
N ALA A 87 -0.58 5.19 -20.46
CA ALA A 87 -1.82 5.89 -20.19
C ALA A 87 -1.66 7.04 -19.18
N GLY A 88 -0.52 7.12 -18.50
CA GLY A 88 -0.29 8.06 -17.40
C GLY A 88 -1.25 7.81 -16.23
N THR A 89 -1.42 6.56 -15.83
CA THR A 89 -2.34 6.21 -14.73
C THR A 89 -1.67 5.32 -13.69
N VAL A 90 -2.22 5.37 -12.48
CA VAL A 90 -1.85 4.47 -11.40
C VAL A 90 -3.12 3.91 -10.78
N SER A 91 -3.12 2.62 -10.46
CA SER A 91 -4.31 1.91 -9.99
C SER A 91 -4.01 1.11 -8.73
N ALA A 92 -4.99 1.04 -7.83
CA ALA A 92 -5.00 0.12 -6.69
C ALA A 92 -6.33 -0.65 -6.71
N PRO A 93 -6.32 -1.98 -6.55
CA PRO A 93 -7.55 -2.77 -6.61
C PRO A 93 -8.45 -2.49 -5.40
N GLU A 94 -7.85 -2.23 -4.24
CA GLU A 94 -8.55 -2.08 -2.97
C GLU A 94 -7.74 -1.23 -1.98
N VAL A 95 -8.43 -0.33 -1.29
CA VAL A 95 -7.90 0.53 -0.23
C VAL A 95 -8.90 0.53 0.92
N ASP A 96 -8.45 0.07 2.08
CA ASP A 96 -9.25 -0.01 3.29
C ASP A 96 -8.84 1.10 4.26
N VAL A 97 -9.82 1.88 4.71
CA VAL A 97 -9.60 3.07 5.53
C VAL A 97 -10.52 3.05 6.73
N ASN A 98 -9.97 3.30 7.92
CA ASN A 98 -10.77 3.62 9.09
C ASN A 98 -10.93 5.13 9.22
N GLY A 99 -12.16 5.60 9.35
CA GLY A 99 -12.52 6.96 9.75
C GLY A 99 -13.09 6.96 11.17
N THR A 100 -12.72 7.92 12.01
CA THR A 100 -13.40 8.14 13.31
C THR A 100 -14.16 9.44 13.28
N VAL A 101 -15.45 9.41 13.63
CA VAL A 101 -16.29 10.61 13.78
C VAL A 101 -16.98 10.55 15.14
N LEU A 102 -16.82 11.61 15.95
CA LEU A 102 -17.41 11.72 17.30
C LEU A 102 -17.08 10.51 18.21
N GLY A 103 -15.89 9.93 18.06
CA GLY A 103 -15.42 8.78 18.85
C GLY A 103 -15.91 7.41 18.35
N ILE A 104 -16.62 7.36 17.22
CA ILE A 104 -17.06 6.12 16.60
C ILE A 104 -16.17 5.81 15.39
N THR A 105 -15.54 4.65 15.39
CA THR A 105 -14.75 4.15 14.27
C THR A 105 -15.64 3.47 13.24
N CYS A 106 -15.49 3.88 11.99
CA CYS A 106 -16.16 3.35 10.82
C CYS A 106 -15.09 2.88 9.82
N SER A 107 -15.12 1.61 9.45
CA SER A 107 -14.21 1.02 8.46
C SER A 107 -14.85 1.04 7.09
N TYR A 108 -14.19 1.67 6.14
CA TYR A 108 -14.63 1.80 4.77
C TYR A 108 -13.66 1.12 3.81
N LYS A 109 -14.19 0.70 2.67
CA LYS A 109 -13.45 0.08 1.59
C LYS A 109 -13.73 0.79 0.27
N VAL A 110 -12.65 1.14 -0.43
CA VAL A 110 -12.69 1.71 -1.78
C VAL A 110 -12.09 0.68 -2.73
N THR A 111 -12.81 0.33 -3.80
CA THR A 111 -12.31 -0.62 -4.80
C THR A 111 -12.09 0.06 -6.14
N ASN A 112 -11.23 -0.52 -6.97
CA ASN A 112 -10.91 -0.07 -8.33
C ASN A 112 -10.48 1.40 -8.38
N VAL A 113 -9.59 1.78 -7.45
CA VAL A 113 -9.10 3.15 -7.32
C VAL A 113 -8.16 3.43 -8.48
N LYS A 114 -8.42 4.49 -9.24
CA LYS A 114 -7.60 4.89 -10.39
C LYS A 114 -7.30 6.38 -10.31
N TYR A 115 -6.02 6.72 -10.48
CA TYR A 115 -5.52 8.09 -10.48
C TYR A 115 -4.84 8.39 -11.80
N SER A 116 -4.93 9.65 -12.23
CA SER A 116 -4.32 10.16 -13.44
C SER A 116 -3.11 11.01 -13.10
N ARG A 117 -2.02 10.77 -13.83
CA ARG A 117 -0.75 11.49 -13.71
C ARG A 117 -0.95 12.96 -14.01
N GLN A 118 -0.32 13.81 -13.20
CA GLN A 118 -0.32 15.25 -13.35
C GLN A 118 1.05 15.69 -13.87
N GLY A 119 1.07 16.22 -15.09
CA GLY A 119 2.31 16.61 -15.78
C GLY A 119 3.21 15.43 -16.11
N THR A 120 4.52 15.63 -16.04
CA THR A 120 5.54 14.62 -16.38
C THR A 120 6.13 13.90 -15.16
N GLY A 121 5.87 14.40 -13.95
CA GLY A 121 6.38 13.85 -12.69
C GLY A 121 5.62 12.60 -12.21
N ARG A 122 5.84 12.16 -10.98
CA ARG A 122 5.15 11.00 -10.37
C ARG A 122 4.02 11.43 -9.43
N ALA A 123 3.39 12.55 -9.74
CA ALA A 123 2.20 13.04 -9.07
C ALA A 123 0.95 12.52 -9.78
N TYR A 124 -0.03 12.03 -9.03
CA TYR A 124 -1.26 11.44 -9.53
C TYR A 124 -2.43 11.98 -8.72
N THR A 125 -3.55 12.26 -9.39
CA THR A 125 -4.80 12.70 -8.75
C THR A 125 -5.96 11.88 -9.25
N GLY A 126 -6.92 11.62 -8.37
CA GLY A 126 -8.13 10.87 -8.70
C GLY A 126 -9.31 11.31 -7.85
N GLY A 127 -10.44 10.65 -8.08
CA GLY A 127 -11.71 10.94 -7.44
C GLY A 127 -12.73 11.59 -8.39
N PRO A 128 -14.00 11.68 -7.96
CA PRO A 128 -14.50 11.19 -6.68
C PRO A 128 -14.54 9.66 -6.61
N PHE A 129 -14.28 9.09 -5.43
CA PHE A 129 -14.40 7.66 -5.17
C PHE A 129 -15.50 7.37 -4.16
N THR A 130 -16.14 6.21 -4.30
CA THR A 130 -17.15 5.73 -3.35
C THR A 130 -16.50 4.78 -2.36
N ALA A 131 -16.47 5.18 -1.09
CA ALA A 131 -16.05 4.34 0.01
C ALA A 131 -17.28 3.64 0.60
N ASN A 132 -17.30 2.31 0.61
CA ASN A 132 -18.41 1.53 1.12
C ASN A 132 -18.11 1.07 2.55
N LEU A 133 -19.07 1.19 3.44
CA LEU A 133 -18.91 0.74 4.82
C LEU A 133 -18.67 -0.77 4.82
N SER A 134 -17.52 -1.18 5.33
CA SER A 134 -17.17 -2.58 5.53
C SER A 134 -17.51 -3.05 6.95
N SER A 135 -17.30 -2.20 7.95
CA SER A 135 -17.72 -2.46 9.33
C SER A 135 -17.87 -1.16 10.13
N GLY A 136 -18.73 -1.15 11.15
CA GLY A 136 -18.98 0.04 11.98
C GLY A 136 -20.28 -0.04 12.76
N GLY A 137 -20.51 0.94 13.64
CA GLY A 137 -21.77 1.08 14.37
C GLY A 137 -22.90 1.65 13.50
N GLY A 138 -24.15 1.58 13.98
CA GLY A 138 -25.32 2.07 13.24
C GLY A 138 -25.36 3.58 12.95
N LEU A 139 -24.38 4.34 13.47
CA LEU A 139 -24.19 5.76 13.20
C LEU A 139 -23.21 6.02 12.04
N CYS A 140 -22.55 4.99 11.54
CA CYS A 140 -21.68 5.07 10.37
C CYS A 140 -22.52 5.10 9.08
N PRO A 141 -22.36 6.13 8.22
CA PRO A 141 -22.98 6.13 6.91
C PRO A 141 -22.57 4.89 6.10
N SER A 142 -23.53 4.30 5.38
CA SER A 142 -23.28 3.09 4.57
C SER A 142 -22.30 3.34 3.43
N THR A 143 -22.21 4.58 2.95
CA THR A 143 -21.23 5.01 1.97
C THR A 143 -20.73 6.41 2.30
N GLU A 144 -19.50 6.69 1.91
CA GLU A 144 -18.86 8.00 1.99
C GLU A 144 -18.24 8.35 0.64
N THR A 145 -18.19 9.65 0.33
CA THR A 145 -17.56 10.13 -0.91
C THR A 145 -16.19 10.72 -0.61
N VAL A 146 -15.15 10.10 -1.18
CA VAL A 146 -13.82 10.70 -1.26
C VAL A 146 -13.84 11.68 -2.42
N ASN A 147 -13.94 12.98 -2.13
CA ASN A 147 -14.08 14.03 -3.15
C ASN A 147 -12.88 14.05 -4.10
N SER A 148 -11.68 13.94 -3.54
CA SER A 148 -10.43 13.88 -4.28
C SER A 148 -9.37 13.15 -3.48
N ALA A 149 -8.42 12.56 -4.18
CA ALA A 149 -7.21 12.00 -3.58
C ALA A 149 -6.03 12.21 -4.51
N SER A 150 -4.85 12.37 -3.92
CA SER A 150 -3.59 12.57 -4.64
C SER A 150 -2.46 11.77 -4.01
N LEU A 151 -1.59 11.25 -4.86
CA LEU A 151 -0.38 10.51 -4.48
C LEU A 151 0.80 11.07 -5.25
N THR A 152 1.91 11.33 -4.57
CA THR A 152 3.18 11.71 -5.20
C THR A 152 4.25 10.74 -4.78
N PHE A 153 4.76 9.97 -5.73
CA PHE A 153 5.85 9.00 -5.50
C PHE A 153 7.20 9.68 -5.75
N HIS A 154 8.20 9.33 -4.94
CA HIS A 154 9.56 9.87 -4.98
C HIS A 154 10.60 8.79 -5.25
#